data_AF-A0A8S2UBL4-F1
#
_entry.id   AF-A0A8S2UBL4-F1
#
_cell.length_a   1.000
_cell.length_b   1.000
_cell.length_c   1.000
_cell.angle_alpha   90.00
_cell.angle_beta   90.00
_cell.angle_gamma   90.00
#
_symmetry.space_group_name_H-M   'P 1'
#
loop_
_entity.id
_entity.type
_entity.pdbx_description
1 polymer ?
#
loop_
_entity_poly.entity_id
_entity_poly.type
_entity_poly.pdbx_seq_one_letter_code
_entity_poly.pdbx_strand_id
1 'polypeptide(L)' 'MYRTMESKNYLTAEDAITDLRDGKLKAFIWDSPRLEYEAAQDCDLVTAGELFGRSSYGIALRKKDAWINPLS' A
#
# COMPACT_ATOMS: atom_id res chain seq x y z
N MET A 1 -0.74 18.88 -1.20
CA MET A 1 -0.39 17.54 -0.70
C MET A 1 0.92 17.04 -1.30
N TYR A 2 1.03 16.92 -2.65
CA TYR A 2 2.24 16.45 -3.35
C TYR A 2 3.58 17.04 -2.85
N ARG A 3 3.74 18.38 -2.87
CA ARG A 3 5.01 19.05 -2.49
C ARG A 3 5.49 18.77 -1.06
N THR A 4 4.58 18.45 -0.15
CA THR A 4 4.91 18.13 1.26
C THR A 4 5.29 16.67 1.44
N MET A 5 4.81 15.79 0.56
CA MET A 5 5.09 14.35 0.59
C MET A 5 6.38 14.01 -0.17
N GLU A 6 6.71 14.76 -1.22
CA GLU A 6 7.86 14.49 -2.10
C GLU A 6 9.20 14.33 -1.36
N SER A 7 9.43 15.10 -0.29
CA SER A 7 10.65 15.01 0.53
C SER A 7 10.59 13.98 1.65
N LYS A 8 9.45 13.31 1.85
CA LYS A 8 9.19 12.36 2.94
C LYS A 8 8.75 10.99 2.42
N ASN A 9 9.06 10.69 1.16
CA ASN A 9 8.75 9.41 0.55
C ASN A 9 9.68 8.32 1.12
N TYR A 10 9.11 7.13 1.31
CA TYR A 10 9.83 5.93 1.69
C TYR A 10 10.02 5.01 0.48
N LEU A 11 11.12 4.26 0.46
CA LEU A 11 11.42 3.29 -0.60
C LEU A 11 10.60 2.00 -0.45
N THR A 12 10.34 1.59 0.79
CA THR A 12 9.61 0.37 1.13
C THR A 12 8.47 0.67 2.10
N ALA A 13 7.45 -0.18 2.10
CA ALA A 13 6.33 -0.05 3.03
C ALA A 13 6.76 -0.41 4.45
N GLU A 14 7.66 -1.38 4.60
CA GLU A 14 8.18 -1.88 5.86
C GLU A 14 8.90 -0.78 6.65
N ASP A 15 9.73 0.02 5.99
CA ASP A 15 10.43 1.15 6.61
C ASP A 15 9.42 2.21 7.11
N ALA A 16 8.40 2.50 6.30
CA ALA A 16 7.37 3.46 6.66
C ALA A 16 6.52 2.99 7.86
N ILE A 17 6.17 1.70 7.90
CA ILE A 17 5.41 1.11 9.02
C ILE A 17 6.26 1.12 10.30
N THR A 18 7.56 0.87 10.20
CA THR A 18 8.47 0.92 11.35
C THR A 18 8.54 2.34 11.92
N ASP A 19 8.75 3.35 11.07
CA ASP A 19 8.79 4.75 11.50
C ASP A 19 7.43 5.27 11.98
N LEU A 20 6.32 4.70 11.49
CA LEU A 20 4.96 4.97 11.98
C LEU A 20 4.79 4.44 13.41
N ARG A 21 5.23 3.21 13.68
CA ARG A 21 5.23 2.60 15.03
C ARG A 21 6.13 3.36 16.00
N ASP A 22 7.31 3.79 15.54
CA ASP A 22 8.24 4.62 16.33
C ASP A 22 7.71 6.06 16.57
N GLY A 23 6.59 6.43 15.94
CA GLY A 23 5.98 7.76 16.06
C GLY A 23 6.73 8.88 15.33
N LYS A 24 7.75 8.55 14.54
CA LYS A 24 8.51 9.48 13.69
C LYS A 24 7.67 9.91 12.49
N LEU A 25 6.91 8.98 11.92
CA LEU A 25 5.90 9.23 10.90
C LEU A 25 4.53 9.37 11.57
N LYS A 26 3.69 10.30 11.09
CA LYS A 26 2.35 10.54 11.66
C LYS A 26 1.22 9.89 10.88
N ALA A 27 1.41 9.68 9.58
CA ALA A 27 0.43 9.07 8.71
C ALA A 27 1.15 8.42 7.53
N PHE A 28 0.65 7.26 7.12
CA PHE A 28 1.13 6.54 5.95
C PHE A 28 -0.05 6.24 5.03
N ILE A 29 0.13 6.49 3.73
CA ILE A 29 -0.91 6.33 2.71
C ILE A 29 -0.47 5.20 1.78
N TRP A 30 -1.28 4.15 1.69
CA TRP A 30 -0.96 2.96 0.89
C TRP A 30 -2.22 2.17 0.50
N ASP A 31 -2.03 1.10 -0.27
CA ASP A 31 -3.08 0.16 -0.68
C ASP A 31 -3.78 -0.47 0.53
N SER A 32 -5.12 -0.55 0.47
CA SER A 32 -5.94 -1.05 1.57
C SER A 32 -5.58 -2.46 2.06
N PRO A 33 -5.37 -3.50 1.22
CA PRO A 33 -5.11 -4.85 1.74
C PRO A 33 -3.83 -4.94 2.57
N ARG A 34 -2.81 -4.13 2.25
CA ARG A 34 -1.59 -4.12 3.07
C ARG A 34 -1.82 -3.40 4.40
N LEU A 35 -2.53 -2.28 4.41
CA LEU A 35 -2.85 -1.56 5.65
C LEU A 35 -3.77 -2.37 6.56
N GLU A 36 -4.75 -3.08 5.99
CA GLU A 36 -5.65 -3.97 6.72
C GLU A 36 -4.90 -5.13 7.37
N TYR A 37 -3.91 -5.71 6.67
CA TYR A 37 -3.05 -6.75 7.24
C TYR A 37 -2.24 -6.24 8.44
N GLU A 38 -1.60 -5.07 8.33
CA GLU A 38 -0.79 -4.50 9.43
C GLU A 38 -1.66 -4.10 10.63
N ALA A 39 -2.82 -3.48 10.40
CA ALA A 39 -3.77 -3.12 11.46
C ALA A 39 -4.40 -4.35 12.14
N ALA A 40 -4.53 -5.47 11.42
CA ALA A 40 -4.97 -6.74 12.02
C ALA A 40 -3.90 -7.41 12.88
N GLN A 41 -2.61 -7.16 12.59
CA GLN A 41 -1.49 -7.70 13.37
C GLN A 41 -1.14 -6.85 14.59
N ASP A 42 -1.29 -5.53 14.46
CA ASP A 42 -0.89 -4.57 15.48
C ASP A 42 -2.08 -3.69 15.85
N CYS A 43 -2.60 -3.87 17.06
CA CYS A 43 -3.78 -3.17 17.56
C CYS A 43 -3.54 -1.66 17.78
N ASP A 44 -2.29 -1.22 17.80
CA ASP A 44 -1.95 0.20 17.93
C ASP A 44 -2.05 0.94 16.57
N LEU A 45 -2.16 0.19 15.46
CA LEU A 45 -2.34 0.72 14.12
C LEU A 45 -3.82 0.66 13.70
N VAL A 46 -4.32 1.78 13.18
CA VAL A 46 -5.69 1.88 12.65
C VAL A 46 -5.67 2.49 11.26
N THR A 47 -6.55 2.00 10.39
CA THR A 47 -6.82 2.62 9.10
C THR A 47 -7.85 3.74 9.27
N ALA A 48 -7.62 4.87 8.61
CA ALA A 48 -8.49 6.04 8.71
C ALA A 48 -8.74 6.67 7.35
N GLY A 49 -9.99 7.07 7.09
CA GLY A 49 -10.42 7.75 5.88
C GLY A 49 -11.22 6.89 4.91
N GLU A 50 -11.70 7.51 3.83
CA GLU A 50 -12.41 6.83 2.75
C GLU A 50 -11.43 6.25 1.71
N LEU A 51 -11.78 5.10 1.14
CA LEU A 51 -11.04 4.50 0.03
C LEU A 51 -11.08 5.42 -1.20
N PHE A 52 -9.91 5.89 -1.61
CA PHE A 52 -9.72 6.68 -2.83
C PHE A 52 -8.82 5.92 -3.81
N GLY A 53 -8.91 6.24 -5.11
CA GLY A 53 -8.05 5.60 -6.12
C GLY A 53 -8.32 4.11 -6.34
N ARG A 54 -9.60 3.71 -6.41
CA ARG A 54 -10.02 2.31 -6.55
C ARG A 54 -9.32 1.62 -7.72
N SER A 55 -8.50 0.65 -7.40
CA SER A 55 -7.78 -0.21 -8.33
C SER A 55 -7.83 -1.65 -7.83
N SER A 56 -7.55 -2.61 -8.70
CA SER A 56 -7.54 -4.03 -8.37
C SER A 56 -6.22 -4.67 -8.81
N TYR A 57 -5.75 -5.66 -8.04
CA TYR A 57 -4.61 -6.46 -8.46
C TYR A 57 -4.98 -7.38 -9.62
N GLY A 58 -4.04 -7.57 -10.54
CA GLY A 58 -4.19 -8.45 -11.69
C GLY A 58 -2.86 -9.12 -12.02
N ILE A 59 -2.94 -10.30 -12.61
CA ILE A 59 -1.76 -11.02 -13.09
C ILE A 59 -1.46 -10.53 -14.50
N ALA A 60 -0.24 -10.03 -14.72
CA ALA A 60 0.20 -9.52 -16.02
C ALA A 60 1.08 -10.55 -16.75
N LEU A 61 0.75 -10.79 -18.02
CA LEU A 61 1.52 -11.62 -18.94
C LEU A 61 1.95 -10.79 -20.16
N ARG A 62 2.99 -11.23 -20.87
CA ARG A 62 3.38 -10.57 -22.13
C ARG A 62 2.24 -10.65 -23.14
N LYS A 63 2.02 -9.59 -23.91
CA LYS A 63 1.01 -9.58 -24.97
C LYS A 63 1.26 -10.75 -25.94
N LYS A 64 0.20 -11.53 -26.25
CA LYS A 64 0.21 -12.76 -27.07
C LYS A 64 0.88 -13.98 -26.41
N ASP A 65 1.06 -13.99 -25.10
CA ASP A 65 1.46 -15.20 -24.39
C ASP A 65 0.34 -16.26 -24.47
N ALA A 66 0.71 -17.52 -24.72
CA ALA A 66 -0.22 -18.63 -24.87
C ALA A 66 -1.03 -18.88 -23.58
N TRP A 67 -0.52 -18.43 -22.43
CA TRP A 67 -1.15 -18.59 -21.13
C TRP A 67 -2.22 -17.53 -20.82
N ILE A 68 -2.38 -16.48 -21.63
CA ILE A 68 -3.38 -15.43 -21.36
C ILE A 68 -4.80 -15.98 -21.32
N ASN A 69 -5.17 -16.81 -22.29
CA ASN A 69 -6.53 -17.36 -22.39
C ASN A 69 -6.86 -18.39 -21.30
N PRO A 70 -5.99 -19.35 -20.94
CA PRO A 70 -6.30 -20.30 -19.87
C PRO A 70 -6.26 -19.70 -18.46
N LEU A 71 -5.71 -18.49 -18.27
CA LEU A 71 -5.63 -17.81 -16.98
C LEU A 71 -6.77 -16.82 -16.70
N SER A 72 -7.57 -16.47 -17.72
CA SER A 72 -8.74 -15.59 -17.61
C SER A 72 -10.03 -16.38 -17.59
#